data_AF-A0AA41Q0C4-F1
#
_entry.id   AF-A0AA41Q0C4-F1
#
_cell.length_a   1.000
_cell.length_b   1.000
_cell.length_c   1.000
_cell.angle_alpha   90.00
_cell.angle_beta   90.00
_cell.angle_gamma   90.00
#
_symmetry.space_group_name_H-M   'P 1'
#
loop_
_entity.id
_entity.type
_entity.pdbx_description
1 polymer ?
#
loop_
_entity_poly.entity_id
_entity_poly.type
_entity_poly.pdbx_seq_one_letter_code
_entity_poly.pdbx_strand_id
1 'polypeptide(L)'
;MSARKRFAAIGLSATMLSGVGVALTATDAAAATYACNYTRTTNPYRTYAGHYSGSTHIPTKGSWSKANIEAQCLLKKDGWNPGPIDGIYGDQTLSAVMYMQARYGIGIDGYMGPESWPILRYFA
;
A
#
# COMPACT_ATOMS: atom_id res chain seq x y z
N MET A 1 -7.19 38.22 9.87
CA MET A 1 -6.55 36.90 10.07
C MET A 1 -5.82 36.55 8.77
N SER A 2 -4.67 37.18 8.53
CA SER A 2 -3.31 36.69 8.83
C SER A 2 -2.96 35.39 8.09
N ALA A 3 -1.97 35.26 7.23
CA ALA A 3 -1.12 36.19 6.49
C ALA A 3 -0.42 35.32 5.42
N ARG A 4 -0.68 35.55 4.12
CA ARG A 4 0.09 34.91 3.05
C ARG A 4 1.40 35.70 2.89
N LYS A 5 2.51 35.17 3.43
CA LYS A 5 3.83 35.81 3.35
C LYS A 5 4.53 35.50 2.02
N ARG A 6 4.39 36.48 1.11
CA ARG A 6 5.38 37.15 0.24
C ARG A 6 6.61 36.38 -0.28
N PHE A 7 6.67 36.36 -1.61
CA PHE A 7 7.79 36.50 -2.54
C PHE A 7 9.16 36.95 -1.98
N ALA A 8 10.22 36.29 -2.46
CA ALA A 8 11.48 36.93 -2.83
C ALA A 8 12.05 36.20 -4.06
N ALA A 9 12.30 36.97 -5.12
CA ALA A 9 12.91 36.56 -6.37
C ALA A 9 14.43 36.84 -6.34
N ILE A 10 15.10 36.44 -7.44
CA ILE A 10 16.39 36.92 -7.96
C ILE A 10 17.62 36.09 -7.55
N GLY A 11 18.12 35.36 -8.55
CA GLY A 11 19.42 34.71 -8.60
C GLY A 11 19.69 34.20 -10.01
N LEU A 12 19.85 35.11 -10.98
CA LEU A 12 20.36 34.80 -12.33
C LEU A 12 21.89 34.77 -12.24
N SER A 13 22.50 33.60 -12.40
CA SER A 13 23.90 33.46 -12.79
C SER A 13 24.13 32.10 -13.44
N ALA A 14 24.61 32.15 -14.67
CA ALA A 14 24.79 31.03 -15.58
C ALA A 14 26.12 30.31 -15.34
N THR A 15 26.12 28.98 -15.49
CA THR A 15 27.24 28.22 -16.05
C THR A 15 26.72 26.86 -16.52
N MET A 16 26.82 26.62 -17.83
CA MET A 16 26.58 25.33 -18.47
C MET A 16 27.74 24.39 -18.12
N LEU A 17 27.43 23.23 -17.53
CA LEU A 17 28.29 22.06 -17.60
C LEU A 17 27.41 20.84 -17.85
N SER A 18 27.67 20.18 -18.98
CA SER A 18 27.09 18.90 -19.38
C SER A 18 27.12 17.91 -18.21
N GLY A 19 25.95 17.44 -17.81
CA GLY A 19 25.80 16.45 -16.75
C GLY A 19 24.52 15.67 -16.98
N VAL A 20 24.69 14.36 -17.20
CA VAL A 20 23.64 13.35 -17.34
C VAL A 20 22.44 13.67 -16.45
N GLY A 21 21.27 13.91 -17.05
CA GLY A 21 20.00 13.96 -16.33
C GLY A 21 19.66 12.57 -15.83
N VAL A 22 20.20 12.21 -14.67
CA VAL A 22 19.89 10.96 -13.96
C VAL A 22 18.42 10.99 -13.56
N ALA A 23 17.69 10.00 -14.07
CA ALA A 23 16.45 9.39 -13.60
C ALA A 23 15.52 10.22 -12.70
N LEU A 24 14.28 10.43 -13.18
CA LEU A 24 13.10 10.60 -12.32
C LEU A 24 12.96 9.36 -11.43
N THR A 25 13.59 9.33 -10.27
CA THR A 25 13.20 8.39 -9.23
C THR A 25 11.92 8.94 -8.61
N ALA A 26 10.77 8.55 -9.16
CA ALA A 26 9.51 8.63 -8.45
C ALA A 26 9.60 7.66 -7.25
N THR A 27 10.20 8.09 -6.15
CA THR A 27 10.09 7.38 -4.89
C THR A 27 8.79 7.82 -4.21
N ASP A 28 7.65 7.57 -4.85
CA ASP A 28 6.36 7.57 -4.15
C ASP A 28 6.17 6.22 -3.46
N ALA A 29 7.17 5.84 -2.64
CA ALA A 29 6.97 4.85 -1.60
C ALA A 29 6.58 5.64 -0.36
N ALA A 30 5.32 6.08 -0.33
CA ALA A 30 4.72 6.57 0.90
C ALA A 30 5.06 5.56 2.01
N ALA A 31 5.82 6.04 2.99
CA ALA A 31 6.55 5.20 3.91
C ALA A 31 5.62 4.20 4.58
N ALA A 32 6.02 2.92 4.60
CA ALA A 32 5.34 1.94 5.43
C ALA A 32 5.51 2.35 6.90
N THR A 33 4.45 2.84 7.53
CA THR A 33 4.46 3.20 8.96
C THR A 33 4.63 1.95 9.84
N TYR A 34 4.16 0.79 9.35
CA TYR A 34 4.31 -0.51 9.98
C TYR A 34 5.17 -1.45 9.12
N ALA A 35 6.09 -2.17 9.78
CA ALA A 35 6.90 -3.21 9.14
C ALA A 35 6.07 -4.48 8.91
N CYS A 36 6.32 -5.19 7.80
CA CYS A 36 5.69 -6.48 7.50
C CYS A 36 6.65 -7.62 7.85
N ASN A 37 6.25 -8.48 8.80
CA ASN A 37 7.05 -9.63 9.21
C ASN A 37 6.45 -10.89 8.59
N TYR A 38 6.97 -11.29 7.43
CA TYR A 38 6.39 -12.40 6.70
C TYR A 38 6.72 -13.76 7.32
N THR A 39 5.69 -14.50 7.70
CA THR A 39 5.79 -15.90 8.13
C THR A 39 5.00 -16.77 7.16
N ARG A 40 5.38 -18.06 7.06
CA ARG A 40 4.71 -19.02 6.18
C ARG A 40 4.42 -20.30 6.94
N THR A 41 3.22 -20.82 6.77
CA THR A 41 2.86 -22.20 7.16
C THR A 41 3.02 -23.12 5.96
N THR A 42 3.44 -24.36 6.19
CA THR A 42 3.66 -25.34 5.12
C THR A 42 2.50 -26.33 4.95
N ASN A 43 1.56 -26.39 5.89
CA ASN A 43 0.37 -27.25 5.80
C ASN A 43 -0.84 -26.65 6.56
N PRO A 44 -1.83 -26.04 5.88
CA PRO A 44 -1.81 -25.65 4.46
C PRO A 44 -0.82 -24.50 4.19
N TYR A 45 -0.41 -24.32 2.94
CA TYR A 45 0.43 -23.18 2.55
C TYR A 45 -0.32 -21.86 2.74
N ARG A 46 0.15 -21.02 3.67
CA ARG A 46 -0.38 -19.68 3.94
C ARG A 46 0.74 -18.72 4.36
N THR A 47 0.79 -17.55 3.75
CA THR A 47 1.63 -16.41 4.13
C THR A 47 0.87 -15.48 5.06
N TYR A 48 1.53 -14.98 6.10
CA TYR A 48 1.03 -13.93 7.00
C TYR A 48 2.08 -12.83 7.13
N ALA A 49 1.67 -11.60 7.43
CA ALA A 49 2.56 -10.45 7.67
C ALA A 49 2.77 -10.14 9.17
N GLY A 50 2.19 -10.96 10.05
CA GLY A 50 2.37 -10.87 11.51
C GLY A 50 1.42 -9.89 12.21
N HIS A 51 0.44 -9.33 11.50
CA HIS A 51 -0.50 -8.36 12.07
C HIS A 51 -1.88 -8.96 12.31
N TYR A 52 -2.36 -9.84 11.42
CA TYR A 52 -3.68 -10.47 11.55
C TYR A 52 -3.76 -11.85 10.88
N SER A 53 -4.14 -12.87 11.64
CA SER A 53 -4.30 -14.25 11.15
C SER A 53 -5.76 -14.65 10.90
N GLY A 54 -6.74 -13.83 11.31
CA GLY A 54 -8.17 -14.13 11.13
C GLY A 54 -8.68 -13.87 9.71
N SER A 55 -9.98 -13.99 9.49
CA SER A 55 -10.64 -13.73 8.19
C SER A 55 -12.00 -13.02 8.34
N THR A 56 -12.27 -12.47 9.53
CA THR A 56 -13.59 -11.97 9.94
C THR A 56 -13.71 -10.45 9.88
N HIS A 57 -12.60 -9.72 9.76
CA HIS A 57 -12.64 -8.28 9.66
C HIS A 57 -12.80 -7.86 8.20
N ILE A 58 -13.94 -7.28 7.86
CA ILE A 58 -14.17 -6.60 6.60
C ILE A 58 -13.59 -5.20 6.73
N PRO A 59 -12.52 -4.86 6.01
CA PRO A 59 -11.97 -3.51 6.04
C PRO A 59 -13.01 -2.53 5.52
N THR A 60 -13.43 -1.62 6.39
CA THR A 60 -14.25 -0.46 6.01
C THR A 60 -13.36 0.76 5.83
N LYS A 61 -13.67 1.56 4.81
CA LYS A 61 -12.92 2.77 4.50
C LYS A 61 -12.79 3.67 5.75
N GLY A 62 -11.57 4.13 6.01
CA GLY A 62 -11.28 5.14 7.05
C GLY A 62 -11.04 4.64 8.47
N SER A 63 -11.26 3.35 8.77
CA SER A 63 -10.89 2.79 10.09
C SER A 63 -9.47 2.25 10.09
N TRP A 64 -8.78 2.39 11.22
CA TRP A 64 -7.51 1.72 11.46
C TRP A 64 -7.73 0.30 12.00
N SER A 65 -6.99 -0.70 11.51
CA SER A 65 -7.00 -2.03 12.11
C SER A 65 -5.74 -2.84 11.79
N LYS A 66 -5.43 -3.82 12.65
CA LYS A 66 -4.38 -4.81 12.36
C LYS A 66 -4.66 -5.63 11.08
N ALA A 67 -5.93 -5.86 10.77
CA ALA A 67 -6.33 -6.55 9.54
C ALA A 67 -6.03 -5.69 8.30
N ASN A 68 -6.18 -4.37 8.39
CA ASN A 68 -5.80 -3.47 7.31
C ASN A 68 -4.29 -3.45 7.09
N ILE A 69 -3.50 -3.44 8.17
CA ILE A 69 -2.02 -3.55 8.08
C ILE A 69 -1.65 -4.87 7.39
N GLU A 70 -2.27 -5.97 7.80
CA GLU A 70 -2.06 -7.29 7.17
C GLU A 70 -2.41 -7.27 5.69
N ALA A 71 -3.57 -6.72 5.31
CA ALA A 71 -4.00 -6.62 3.92
C ALA A 71 -3.03 -5.77 3.09
N GLN A 72 -2.62 -4.59 3.59
CA GLN A 72 -1.63 -3.73 2.93
C GLN A 72 -0.29 -4.46 2.73
N CYS A 73 0.20 -5.17 3.75
CA CYS A 73 1.41 -5.96 3.63
C CYS A 73 1.29 -7.06 2.56
N LEU A 74 0.22 -7.84 2.57
CA LEU A 74 0.04 -8.94 1.62
C LEU A 74 -0.18 -8.43 0.20
N LEU A 75 -0.97 -7.36 0.00
CA LEU A 75 -1.15 -6.71 -1.30
C LEU A 75 0.18 -6.23 -1.87
N LYS A 76 1.01 -5.57 -1.04
CA LYS A 76 2.35 -5.12 -1.44
C LYS A 76 3.25 -6.29 -1.82
N LYS A 77 3.17 -7.39 -1.08
CA LYS A 77 3.95 -8.61 -1.35
C LYS A 77 3.54 -9.28 -2.66
N ASP A 78 2.24 -9.31 -2.95
CA ASP A 78 1.66 -9.83 -4.19
C ASP A 78 1.93 -8.92 -5.41
N GLY A 79 2.39 -7.69 -5.18
CA GLY A 79 2.82 -6.75 -6.22
C GLY A 79 1.86 -5.58 -6.48
N TRP A 80 0.78 -5.47 -5.71
CA TRP A 80 -0.13 -4.33 -5.75
C TRP A 80 0.40 -3.17 -4.93
N ASN A 81 0.04 -1.93 -5.27
CA ASN A 81 0.38 -0.76 -4.47
C ASN A 81 -0.82 -0.35 -3.59
N PRO A 82 -0.87 -0.74 -2.30
CA PRO A 82 -1.94 -0.32 -1.40
C PRO A 82 -1.73 1.09 -0.82
N GLY A 83 -0.63 1.76 -1.17
CA GLY A 83 -0.20 2.98 -0.49
C GLY A 83 0.65 2.70 0.76
N PRO A 84 0.66 3.63 1.72
CA PRO A 84 1.34 3.44 3.00
C PRO A 84 0.81 2.20 3.73
N ILE A 85 1.70 1.52 4.45
CA ILE A 85 1.30 0.47 5.39
C ILE A 85 1.04 1.15 6.74
N ASP A 86 -0.09 1.81 6.84
CA ASP A 86 -0.51 2.63 7.98
C ASP A 86 -1.66 2.02 8.78
N GLY A 87 -2.23 0.91 8.29
CA GLY A 87 -3.40 0.26 8.87
C GLY A 87 -4.72 0.96 8.59
N ILE A 88 -4.73 2.04 7.80
CA ILE A 88 -5.93 2.76 7.41
C ILE A 88 -6.39 2.26 6.04
N TYR A 89 -7.64 1.83 5.95
CA TYR A 89 -8.20 1.42 4.66
C TYR A 89 -8.58 2.66 3.82
N GLY A 90 -7.61 3.22 3.11
CA GLY A 90 -7.77 4.37 2.21
C GLY A 90 -8.11 3.99 0.77
N ASP A 91 -8.18 4.99 -0.10
CA ASP A 91 -8.54 4.81 -1.52
C ASP A 91 -7.52 3.99 -2.31
N GLN A 92 -6.23 4.08 -1.94
CA GLN A 92 -5.18 3.27 -2.55
C GLN A 92 -5.33 1.79 -2.16
N THR A 93 -5.53 1.50 -0.87
CA THR A 93 -5.80 0.14 -0.39
C THR A 93 -7.04 -0.45 -1.05
N LEU A 94 -8.14 0.32 -1.12
CA LEU A 94 -9.38 -0.09 -1.78
C LEU A 94 -9.15 -0.43 -3.25
N SER A 95 -8.47 0.45 -3.99
CA SER A 95 -8.17 0.23 -5.41
C SER A 95 -7.31 -1.01 -5.61
N ALA A 96 -6.28 -1.21 -4.77
CA ALA A 96 -5.42 -2.39 -4.81
C ALA A 96 -6.20 -3.69 -4.58
N VAL A 97 -7.14 -3.70 -3.62
CA VAL A 97 -8.01 -4.86 -3.38
C VAL A 97 -8.92 -5.13 -4.56
N MET A 98 -9.54 -4.10 -5.15
CA MET A 98 -10.38 -4.28 -6.33
C MET A 98 -9.60 -4.82 -7.53
N TYR A 99 -8.37 -4.36 -7.76
CA TYR A 99 -7.52 -4.89 -8.82
C TYR A 99 -7.12 -6.34 -8.59
N MET A 100 -6.77 -6.69 -7.35
CA MET A 100 -6.50 -8.07 -6.95
C MET A 100 -7.74 -8.95 -7.19
N GLN A 101 -8.91 -8.54 -6.70
CA GLN A 101 -10.17 -9.27 -6.89
C GLN A 101 -10.48 -9.49 -8.37
N ALA A 102 -10.33 -8.44 -9.19
CA ALA A 102 -10.51 -8.53 -10.64
C ALA A 102 -9.50 -9.49 -11.30
N ARG A 103 -8.24 -9.47 -10.85
CA ARG A 103 -7.18 -10.35 -11.36
C ARG A 103 -7.44 -11.82 -11.08
N TYR A 104 -7.94 -12.13 -9.89
CA TYR A 104 -8.23 -13.50 -9.47
C TYR A 104 -9.66 -13.98 -9.79
N GLY A 105 -10.48 -13.12 -10.41
CA GLY A 105 -11.82 -13.49 -10.88
C GLY A 105 -12.84 -13.75 -9.76
N ILE A 106 -12.67 -13.08 -8.61
CA ILE A 106 -13.62 -13.14 -7.48
C ILE A 106 -14.50 -11.89 -7.45
N GLY A 107 -15.49 -11.84 -6.54
CA GLY A 107 -16.36 -10.67 -6.38
C GLY A 107 -15.57 -9.38 -6.18
N ILE A 108 -15.79 -8.39 -7.05
CA ILE A 108 -15.08 -7.09 -7.03
C ILE A 108 -15.90 -6.10 -6.19
N ASP A 109 -15.82 -6.24 -4.88
CA ASP A 109 -16.53 -5.39 -3.91
C ASP A 109 -15.57 -4.46 -3.13
N GLY A 110 -14.25 -4.64 -3.30
CA GLY A 110 -13.24 -3.91 -2.57
C GLY A 110 -13.13 -4.29 -1.09
N TYR A 111 -13.74 -5.42 -0.69
CA TYR A 111 -13.72 -5.93 0.68
C TYR A 111 -12.80 -7.14 0.83
N MET A 112 -11.97 -7.14 1.87
CA MET A 112 -11.19 -8.32 2.26
C MET A 112 -12.06 -9.33 3.00
N GLY A 113 -12.96 -9.99 2.27
CA GLY A 113 -13.86 -11.03 2.78
C GLY A 113 -13.27 -12.44 2.79
N PRO A 114 -14.09 -13.47 3.12
CA PRO A 114 -13.68 -14.87 3.17
C PRO A 114 -13.07 -15.42 1.87
N GLU A 115 -13.44 -14.86 0.72
CA GLU A 115 -12.86 -15.24 -0.58
C GLU A 115 -11.54 -14.52 -0.88
N SER A 116 -11.34 -13.30 -0.37
CA SER A 116 -10.13 -12.50 -0.64
C SER A 116 -8.93 -12.92 0.21
N TRP A 117 -9.13 -13.27 1.49
CA TRP A 117 -8.04 -13.68 2.38
C TRP A 117 -7.25 -14.90 1.89
N PRO A 118 -7.90 -16.01 1.44
CA PRO A 118 -7.18 -17.17 0.95
C PRO A 118 -6.31 -16.86 -0.27
N ILE A 119 -6.78 -16.00 -1.18
CA ILE A 119 -6.03 -15.59 -2.38
C ILE A 119 -4.71 -14.95 -1.98
N LEU A 120 -4.75 -13.88 -1.20
CA LEU A 120 -3.53 -13.19 -0.77
C LEU A 120 -2.62 -14.08 0.09
N ARG A 121 -3.18 -14.92 0.95
CA ARG A 121 -2.34 -15.82 1.77
C ARG A 121 -1.72 -16.95 0.97
N TYR A 122 -2.31 -17.35 -0.14
CA TYR A 122 -1.80 -18.44 -0.96
C TYR A 122 -0.83 -17.94 -2.04
N PHE A 123 -1.04 -16.75 -2.58
CA PHE A 123 -0.24 -16.24 -3.69
C PHE A 123 0.82 -15.22 -3.30
N ALA A 124 0.69 -14.54 -2.14
CA ALA A 124 1.69 -13.58 -1.68
C ALA A 124 2.97 -14.23 -1.11
#